data_AF-A0AAU4USW0-F1
#
_entry.id   AF-A0AAU4USW0-F1
#
_cell.length_a   1.000
_cell.length_b   1.000
_cell.length_c   1.000
_cell.angle_alpha   90.00
_cell.angle_beta   90.00
_cell.angle_gamma   90.00
#
_symmetry.space_group_name_H-M   'P 1'
#
loop_
_entity.id
_entity.type
_entity.pdbx_description
1 polymer ?
#
loop_
_entity_poly.entity_id
_entity_poly.type
_entity_poly.pdbx_seq_one_letter_code
_entity_poly.pdbx_strand_id
1 'polypeptide(L)' 'MSGDLDHPERDPERRELVAEVRDPYGVVLTCIDSRAAPERVFGTGLDDLYVCARAGGRSARWSPGPSSAGP' A
#
# COMPACT_ATOMS: atom_id res chain seq x y z
N MET A 1 -19.42 5.23 -25.37
CA MET A 1 -19.48 4.23 -24.27
C MET A 1 -19.16 4.96 -22.98
N SER A 2 -20.17 5.31 -22.18
CA SER A 2 -19.92 5.81 -20.83
C SER A 2 -19.42 4.64 -20.01
N GLY A 3 -18.16 4.71 -19.58
CA GLY A 3 -17.59 3.79 -18.62
C GLY A 3 -18.18 4.10 -17.25
N ASP A 4 -19.26 3.42 -16.92
CA ASP A 4 -19.84 3.42 -15.59
C ASP A 4 -18.83 2.69 -14.69
N LEU A 5 -17.95 3.48 -14.05
CA LEU A 5 -16.99 3.00 -13.06
C LEU A 5 -17.66 3.03 -11.68
N ASP A 6 -18.83 2.40 -11.56
CA ASP A 6 -19.51 2.25 -10.29
C ASP A 6 -18.79 1.15 -9.50
N HIS A 7 -17.75 1.56 -8.78
CA HIS A 7 -17.02 0.69 -7.87
C HIS A 7 -17.27 1.23 -6.46
N PRO A 8 -18.00 0.49 -5.60
CA PRO A 8 -18.48 0.98 -4.31
C PRO A 8 -17.35 1.43 -3.36
N GLU A 9 -16.13 0.98 -3.62
CA GLU A 9 -14.92 1.36 -2.90
C GLU A 9 -14.25 2.67 -3.38
N ARG A 10 -14.85 3.38 -4.35
CA ARG A 10 -14.34 4.67 -4.85
C ARG A 10 -15.10 5.89 -4.33
N ASP A 11 -16.10 5.68 -3.49
CA ASP A 11 -16.88 6.74 -2.88
C ASP A 11 -15.97 7.68 -2.05
N PRO A 12 -15.98 9.01 -2.30
CA PRO A 12 -15.27 9.98 -1.47
C PRO A 12 -15.63 9.89 0.02
N GLU A 13 -16.87 9.55 0.39
CA GLU A 13 -17.26 9.39 1.80
C GLU A 13 -16.51 8.23 2.46
N ARG A 14 -16.29 7.14 1.70
CA ARG A 14 -15.49 5.99 2.16
C ARG A 14 -14.01 6.35 2.34
N ARG A 15 -13.48 7.32 1.59
CA ARG A 15 -12.09 7.78 1.75
C ARG A 15 -11.87 8.53 3.06
N GLU A 16 -12.85 9.32 3.48
CA GLU A 16 -12.82 10.03 4.76
C GLU A 16 -12.94 9.05 5.94
N LEU A 17 -13.84 8.06 5.84
CA LEU A 17 -13.96 6.98 6.82
C LEU A 17 -12.66 6.16 6.98
N VAL A 18 -12.01 5.79 5.87
CA VAL A 18 -10.74 5.05 5.84
C VAL A 18 -9.54 5.92 6.29
N ALA A 19 -9.68 7.24 6.38
CA ALA A 19 -8.63 8.10 6.93
C ALA A 19 -8.55 8.03 8.47
N GLU A 20 -9.66 7.71 9.14
CA GLU A 20 -9.77 7.66 10.59
C GLU A 20 -9.21 6.35 11.18
N VAL A 21 -9.55 5.20 10.61
CA VAL A 21 -9.15 3.87 11.11
C VAL A 21 -8.85 2.94 9.93
N ARG A 22 -7.77 2.15 10.04
CA ARG A 22 -7.33 1.20 9.01
C ARG A 22 -6.97 -0.17 9.57
N ASP A 23 -7.39 -1.25 8.90
CA ASP A 23 -7.05 -2.65 9.25
C ASP A 23 -6.61 -3.48 8.01
N PRO A 24 -5.42 -3.19 7.44
CA PRO A 24 -4.95 -3.87 6.24
C PRO A 24 -4.56 -5.33 6.53
N TYR A 25 -5.05 -6.25 5.72
CA TYR A 25 -4.72 -7.67 5.85
C TYR A 25 -3.37 -8.05 5.19
N GLY A 26 -2.81 -7.17 4.36
CA GLY A 26 -1.62 -7.47 3.57
C GLY A 26 -0.74 -6.25 3.29
N VAL A 27 0.51 -6.52 2.90
CA VAL A 27 1.51 -5.50 2.55
C VAL A 27 1.96 -5.67 1.11
N VAL A 28 2.00 -4.57 0.35
CA VAL A 28 2.54 -4.53 -1.00
C VAL A 28 3.79 -3.66 -1.05
N LEU A 29 4.92 -4.24 -1.46
CA LEU A 29 6.13 -3.50 -1.83
C LEU A 29 6.09 -3.20 -3.33
N THR A 30 6.07 -1.92 -3.69
CA THR A 30 5.96 -1.48 -5.08
C THR A 30 7.08 -0.52 -5.48
N CYS A 31 7.29 -0.38 -6.79
CA CYS A 31 8.16 0.66 -7.32
C CYS A 31 7.46 2.02 -7.28
N ILE A 32 8.17 3.10 -6.94
CA ILE A 32 7.63 4.47 -7.06
C ILE A 32 7.23 4.84 -8.50
N ASP A 33 7.82 4.18 -9.50
CA ASP A 33 7.50 4.40 -10.92
C ASP A 33 6.27 3.60 -11.38
N SER A 34 5.62 2.84 -10.48
CA SER A 34 4.43 2.06 -10.83
C SER A 34 3.26 2.99 -11.15
N ARG A 35 2.77 2.92 -12.39
CA ARG A 35 1.69 3.79 -12.88
C ARG A 35 0.28 3.33 -12.47
N ALA A 36 0.17 2.18 -11.83
CA ALA A 36 -1.09 1.62 -11.36
C ALA A 36 -1.05 1.47 -9.83
N ALA A 37 -2.10 1.95 -9.17
CA ALA A 37 -2.29 1.77 -7.74
C ALA A 37 -2.50 0.28 -7.42
N PRO A 38 -1.82 -0.30 -6.40
CA PRO A 38 -1.96 -1.72 -6.05
C PRO A 38 -3.40 -2.15 -5.82
N GLU A 39 -4.20 -1.31 -5.18
CA GLU A 39 -5.63 -1.54 -4.90
C GLU A 39 -6.43 -1.73 -6.19
N ARG A 40 -6.03 -1.04 -7.26
CA ARG A 40 -6.63 -1.20 -8.59
C ARG A 40 -6.14 -2.46 -9.32
N VAL A 41 -4.89 -2.85 -9.12
CA VAL A 41 -4.31 -4.05 -9.75
C VAL A 41 -4.86 -5.32 -9.13
N PHE A 42 -5.04 -5.32 -7.80
CA PHE A 42 -5.52 -6.47 -7.04
C PHE A 42 -7.04 -6.46 -6.79
N GLY A 43 -7.73 -5.37 -7.13
CA GLY A 43 -9.18 -5.25 -6.95
C GLY A 43 -9.58 -5.23 -5.47
N THR A 44 -8.83 -4.51 -4.65
CA THR A 44 -9.04 -4.40 -3.20
C THR A 44 -9.49 -2.99 -2.82
N GLY A 45 -10.08 -2.85 -1.63
CA GLY A 45 -10.42 -1.56 -1.06
C GLY A 45 -9.18 -0.75 -0.67
N LEU A 46 -9.39 0.55 -0.44
CA LEU A 46 -8.32 1.50 -0.02
C LEU A 46 -7.76 1.24 1.39
N ASP A 47 -8.39 0.34 2.14
CA ASP A 47 -8.00 -0.03 3.50
C ASP A 47 -7.37 -1.41 3.62
N ASP A 48 -7.51 -2.22 2.57
CA ASP A 48 -7.20 -3.65 2.60
C ASP A 48 -5.69 -3.93 2.53
N LEU A 49 -4.93 -3.00 1.97
CA LEU A 49 -3.50 -3.15 1.71
C LEU A 49 -2.70 -1.99 2.29
N TYR A 50 -1.61 -2.33 2.98
CA TYR A 50 -0.57 -1.39 3.33
C TYR A 50 0.47 -1.31 2.21
N VAL A 51 0.61 -0.14 1.57
CA VAL A 51 1.49 0.03 0.41
C VAL A 51 2.79 0.74 0.80
N CYS A 52 3.93 0.10 0.53
CA CYS A 52 5.26 0.68 0.62
C CYS A 52 5.85 0.89 -0.77
N ALA A 53 6.07 2.14 -1.17
CA ALA A 53 6.69 2.47 -2.44
C ALA A 53 8.19 2.79 -2.26
N ARG A 54 9.06 2.16 -3.04
CA ARG A 54 10.51 2.40 -3.02
C ARG A 54 11.08 2.43 -4.44
N ALA A 55 12.14 3.20 -4.66
CA ALA A 55 12.92 3.16 -5.91
C ALA A 55 13.31 1.71 -6.26
N GLY A 56 12.79 1.22 -7.40
CA GLY A 56 13.00 -0.14 -7.90
C GLY A 56 12.18 -1.26 -7.24
N GLY A 57 11.34 -0.96 -6.22
CA GLY A 57 10.45 -1.96 -5.59
C GLY A 57 11.16 -3.13 -4.88
N ARG A 58 12.42 -2.96 -4.46
CA ARG A 58 13.23 -4.03 -3.85
C ARG A 58 13.31 -3.90 -2.34
N SER A 59 13.22 -5.02 -1.63
CA SER A 59 13.55 -5.07 -0.21
C SER A 59 15.07 -5.01 -0.03
N ALA A 60 15.51 -4.28 0.99
CA ALA A 60 16.92 -4.33 1.39
C ALA A 60 17.16 -5.58 2.24
N ARG A 61 18.34 -6.16 2.11
CA ARG A 61 18.81 -7.16 3.08
C ARG A 61 18.97 -6.47 4.43
N TRP A 62 18.34 -7.01 5.46
CA TRP A 62 18.60 -6.59 6.82
C TRP A 62 20.01 -7.04 7.24
N SER A 63 20.73 -6.14 7.91
CA SER A 63 22.00 -6.42 8.56
C SER A 63 21.93 -5.89 9.98
N PRO A 64 22.31 -6.68 11.01
CA PRO A 64 22.42 -6.16 12.36
C PRO A 64 23.48 -5.06 12.41
N GLY A 65 23.21 -4.01 13.19
CA GLY A 65 24.24 -3.01 13.53
C GLY A 65 25.37 -3.64 14.33
N PRO A 66 26.51 -2.95 14.51
CA PRO A 66 27.56 -3.43 15.40
C PRO A 66 26.93 -3.67 16.78
N SER A 67 26.97 -4.93 17.24
CA SER A 67 26.63 -5.26 18.61
C SER A 67 27.48 -4.37 19.51
N SER A 68 26.86 -3.47 20.25
CA SER A 68 27.51 -2.80 21.37
C SER A 68 27.67 -3.83 22.49
N ALA A 69 28.52 -4.83 22.26
CA ALA A 69 29.07 -5.66 23.32
C ALA A 69 30.04 -4.76 24.09
N GLY A 70 29.49 -4.04 25.08
CA GLY A 70 30.30 -3.49 26.16
C GLY A 70 30.93 -4.64 26.97
N PRO A 71 32.03 -4.37 27.68
CA PRO A 71 32.76 -5.38 28.45
C PRO A 71 31.92 -6.03 29.55
#